data_AF-A0A5D6Y389-F1
#
_entry.id   AF-A0A5D6Y389-F1
#
_cell.length_a   1.000
_cell.length_b   1.000
_cell.length_c   1.000
_cell.angle_alpha   90.00
_cell.angle_beta   90.00
_cell.angle_gamma   90.00
#
_symmetry.space_group_name_H-M   'P 1'
#
loop_
_entity.id
_entity.type
_entity.pdbx_description
1 polymer ?
#
loop_
_entity_poly.entity_id
_entity_poly.type
_entity_poly.pdbx_seq_one_letter_code
_entity_poly.pdbx_strand_id
1 'polypeptide(L)'
;MAQAVLPVHEGATQAAAATFYRVLERTLQRKFKLQTTGQPPVPPGPPPVLGLADEQDIRDWIVGMQRNRTLVGRLHVILKPKEVYAIKSGRTRSVDTNGRGWYYGFTKRFSEVVVHKAQIFKRVREGITHDSACYCLAAVRATIEHGIGADRCINVDETAFAKT
;
A
#
# COMPACT_ATOMS: atom_id res chain seq x y z
N MET A 1 7.83 1.66 -27.65
CA MET A 1 8.79 2.79 -27.55
C MET A 1 10.19 2.32 -27.13
N ALA A 2 10.37 1.58 -26.03
CA ALA A 2 11.70 1.01 -25.67
C ALA A 2 12.29 0.12 -26.78
N GLN A 3 11.44 -0.68 -27.43
CA GLN A 3 11.82 -1.54 -28.56
C GLN A 3 12.38 -0.77 -29.77
N ALA A 4 12.01 0.49 -29.96
CA ALA A 4 12.39 1.27 -31.14
C ALA A 4 13.80 1.88 -31.04
N VAL A 5 14.38 1.93 -29.84
CA VAL A 5 15.73 2.47 -29.60
C VAL A 5 16.81 1.38 -29.65
N LEU A 6 16.43 0.11 -29.42
CA LEU A 6 17.35 -1.04 -29.47
C LEU A 6 18.14 -1.15 -30.79
N PRO A 7 17.52 -1.05 -31.99
CA PRO A 7 18.26 -1.18 -33.24
C PRO A 7 19.28 -0.06 -33.44
N VAL A 8 19.02 1.13 -32.86
CA VAL A 8 19.95 2.27 -32.95
C VAL A 8 21.20 2.02 -32.11
N HIS A 9 21.08 1.29 -30.98
CA HIS A 9 22.25 0.82 -30.22
C HIS A 9 23.02 -0.28 -30.94
N GLU A 10 22.32 -1.11 -31.72
CA GLU A 10 22.91 -2.17 -32.55
C GLU A 10 23.54 -1.64 -33.86
N GLY A 11 23.54 -0.32 -34.08
CA GLY A 11 24.20 0.35 -35.20
C GLY A 11 23.29 0.71 -36.37
N ALA A 12 21.98 0.49 -36.28
CA ALA A 12 21.04 0.94 -37.29
C ALA A 12 20.90 2.47 -37.31
N THR A 13 20.69 3.03 -38.50
CA THR A 13 20.40 4.46 -38.64
C THR A 13 19.05 4.81 -38.01
N GLN A 14 19.00 5.96 -37.34
CA GLN A 14 17.79 6.44 -36.65
C GLN A 14 16.60 6.62 -37.61
N ALA A 15 16.86 7.00 -38.86
CA ALA A 15 15.86 7.09 -39.92
C ALA A 15 15.25 5.72 -40.28
N ALA A 16 16.05 4.65 -40.33
CA ALA A 16 15.56 3.30 -40.60
C ALA A 16 14.68 2.78 -39.45
N ALA A 17 15.11 3.01 -38.21
CA ALA A 17 14.32 2.68 -37.02
C ALA A 17 13.02 3.51 -36.93
N ALA A 18 13.06 4.79 -37.30
CA ALA A 18 11.89 5.68 -37.33
C ALA A 18 10.79 5.15 -38.27
N THR A 19 11.19 4.78 -39.49
CA THR A 19 10.29 4.24 -40.50
C THR A 19 9.71 2.89 -40.09
N PHE A 20 10.54 1.97 -39.59
CA PHE A 20 10.10 0.63 -39.20
C PHE A 20 9.10 0.67 -38.03
N TYR A 21 9.39 1.46 -36.99
CA TYR A 21 8.53 1.56 -35.80
C TYR A 21 7.41 2.59 -35.91
N ARG A 22 7.32 3.31 -37.04
CA ARG A 22 6.37 4.41 -37.27
C ARG A 22 6.43 5.48 -36.17
N VAL A 23 7.64 5.87 -35.79
CA VAL A 23 7.89 6.92 -34.79
C VAL A 23 8.67 8.04 -35.45
N LEU A 24 8.35 9.30 -35.13
CA LEU A 24 9.12 10.44 -35.61
C LEU A 24 10.60 10.32 -35.22
N GLU A 25 11.51 10.56 -36.16
CA GLU A 25 12.96 10.48 -35.96
C GLU A 25 13.44 11.37 -34.79
N ARG A 26 12.87 12.58 -34.66
CA ARG A 26 13.14 13.49 -33.52
C ARG A 26 12.90 12.85 -32.15
N THR A 27 11.91 11.96 -32.06
CA THR A 27 11.55 11.27 -30.82
C THR A 27 12.58 10.19 -30.49
N LEU A 28 13.05 9.46 -31.50
CA LEU A 28 14.13 8.50 -31.37
C LEU A 28 15.45 9.18 -30.97
N GLN A 29 15.81 10.29 -31.64
CA GLN A 29 16.98 11.11 -31.28
C GLN A 29 16.94 11.57 -29.83
N ARG A 30 15.82 12.15 -29.39
CA ARG A 30 15.65 12.61 -28.02
C ARG A 30 15.78 11.46 -27.01
N LYS A 31 15.19 10.31 -27.31
CA LYS A 31 15.23 9.14 -26.41
C LYS A 31 16.60 8.48 -26.38
N PHE A 32 17.27 8.37 -27.53
CA PHE A 32 18.63 7.89 -27.63
C PHE A 32 19.55 8.77 -26.77
N LYS A 33 19.53 10.10 -26.96
CA LYS A 33 20.30 11.05 -26.13
C LYS A 33 20.02 10.87 -24.63
N LEU A 34 18.75 10.80 -24.21
CA LEU A 34 18.41 10.58 -22.80
C LEU A 34 19.01 9.29 -22.23
N GLN A 35 19.04 8.21 -23.02
CA GLN A 35 19.67 6.94 -22.61
C GLN A 35 21.20 7.02 -22.61
N THR A 36 21.83 7.66 -23.60
CA THR A 36 23.30 7.80 -23.67
C THR A 36 23.84 8.69 -22.55
N THR A 37 23.10 9.74 -22.17
CA THR A 37 23.45 10.63 -21.06
C THR A 37 23.12 10.01 -19.68
N GLY A 38 22.51 8.81 -19.65
CA GLY A 38 22.12 8.14 -18.40
C GLY A 38 21.03 8.87 -17.61
N GLN A 39 20.36 9.85 -18.21
CA GLN A 39 19.29 10.58 -17.53
C GLN A 39 18.01 9.73 -17.54
N PRO A 40 17.38 9.50 -16.37
CA PRO A 40 16.13 8.78 -16.32
C PRO A 40 15.06 9.54 -17.11
N PRO A 41 14.20 8.84 -17.87
CA PRO A 41 13.13 9.49 -18.62
C PRO A 41 12.20 10.23 -17.65
N VAL A 42 12.13 11.55 -17.79
CA VAL A 42 11.17 12.37 -17.02
C VAL A 42 9.75 11.95 -17.41
N PRO A 43 8.91 11.51 -16.45
CA PRO A 43 7.54 11.15 -16.74
C PRO A 43 6.76 12.38 -17.22
N PRO A 44 5.86 12.24 -18.21
CA PRO A 44 5.01 13.35 -18.62
C PRO A 44 4.05 13.72 -17.49
N GLY A 45 4.08 14.97 -17.07
CA GLY A 45 3.17 15.55 -16.08
C GLY A 45 3.89 16.38 -15.02
N PRO A 46 3.12 17.07 -14.15
CA PRO A 46 3.68 17.72 -12.98
C PRO A 46 4.39 16.70 -12.08
N PRO A 47 5.53 17.07 -11.45
CA PRO A 47 6.17 16.19 -10.49
C PRO A 47 5.19 15.82 -9.38
N PRO A 48 5.19 14.57 -8.90
CA PRO A 48 4.33 14.16 -7.80
C PRO A 48 4.62 15.03 -6.57
N VAL A 49 3.56 15.38 -5.84
CA VAL A 49 3.62 16.31 -4.69
C VAL A 49 4.54 15.81 -3.58
N LEU A 50 4.73 14.49 -3.51
CA LEU A 50 5.74 13.85 -2.68
C LEU A 50 6.71 13.10 -3.59
N GLY A 51 8.00 13.25 -3.30
CA GLY A 51 9.04 12.51 -3.99
C GLY A 51 9.06 11.04 -3.56
N LEU A 52 9.78 10.19 -4.31
CA LEU A 52 9.91 8.77 -3.96
C LEU A 52 10.47 8.55 -2.55
N ALA A 53 11.43 9.38 -2.13
CA ALA A 53 12.00 9.33 -0.78
C ALA A 53 10.93 9.57 0.31
N ASP A 54 10.07 10.56 0.12
CA ASP A 54 8.98 10.84 1.07
C ASP A 54 7.98 9.67 1.13
N GLU A 55 7.72 9.02 -0.01
CA GLU A 55 6.85 7.84 -0.03
C GLU A 55 7.50 6.62 0.65
N GLN A 56 8.82 6.46 0.56
CA GLN A 56 9.57 5.43 1.26
C GLN A 56 9.50 5.64 2.78
N ASP A 57 9.64 6.87 3.26
CA ASP A 57 9.50 7.19 4.69
C ASP A 57 8.08 6.86 5.20
N ILE A 58 7.06 7.14 4.39
CA ILE A 58 5.68 6.79 4.72
C ILE A 58 5.51 5.26 4.77
N ARG A 59 6.07 4.53 3.81
CA ARG A 59 6.08 3.06 3.81
C ARG A 59 6.74 2.50 5.07
N ASP A 60 7.90 3.00 5.44
CA ASP A 60 8.64 2.53 6.62
C ASP A 60 7.91 2.87 7.91
N TRP A 61 7.24 4.04 7.97
CA TRP A 61 6.32 4.37 9.06
C TRP A 61 5.15 3.38 9.16
N ILE A 62 4.53 2.98 8.04
CA ILE A 62 3.45 1.98 8.05
C ILE A 62 3.95 0.64 8.58
N VAL A 63 5.12 0.18 8.10
CA VAL A 63 5.74 -1.07 8.57
C VAL A 63 6.05 -0.99 10.08
N GLY A 64 6.54 0.16 10.56
CA GLY A 64 6.76 0.40 11.98
C GLY A 64 5.47 0.32 12.80
N MET A 65 4.39 0.92 12.32
CA MET A 65 3.08 0.84 12.98
C MET A 65 2.56 -0.60 13.04
N GLN A 66 2.70 -1.36 11.96
CA GLN A 66 2.29 -2.76 11.91
C GLN A 66 3.10 -3.63 12.89
N ARG A 67 4.42 -3.41 12.99
CA ARG A 67 5.28 -4.08 13.98
C ARG A 67 4.84 -3.79 15.42
N ASN A 68 4.35 -2.58 15.67
CA ASN A 68 3.82 -2.16 16.97
C ASN A 68 2.35 -2.60 17.20
N ARG A 69 1.80 -3.46 16.34
CA ARG A 69 0.41 -3.96 16.39
C ARG A 69 -0.65 -2.86 16.23
N THR A 70 -0.30 -1.73 15.65
CA THR A 70 -1.24 -0.65 15.33
C THR A 70 -1.83 -0.86 13.94
N LEU A 71 -3.16 -0.84 13.84
CA LEU A 71 -3.87 -1.02 12.57
C LEU A 71 -3.80 0.25 11.71
N VAL A 72 -3.00 0.21 10.65
CA VAL A 72 -2.96 1.30 9.66
C VAL A 72 -4.01 1.07 8.57
N GLY A 73 -5.13 1.77 8.72
CA GLY A 73 -6.19 1.83 7.70
C GLY A 73 -5.95 2.87 6.60
N ARG A 74 -6.76 2.79 5.52
CA ARG A 74 -6.70 3.68 4.35
C ARG A 74 -6.67 5.18 4.70
N LEU A 75 -7.46 5.60 5.69
CA LEU A 75 -7.51 7.01 6.10
C LEU A 75 -6.16 7.48 6.63
N HIS A 76 -5.47 6.67 7.44
CA HIS A 76 -4.15 6.99 7.95
C HIS A 76 -3.13 7.12 6.81
N VAL A 77 -3.19 6.23 5.81
CA VAL A 77 -2.31 6.28 4.62
C VAL A 77 -2.59 7.53 3.77
N ILE A 78 -3.80 8.09 3.80
CA ILE A 78 -4.15 9.33 3.09
C ILE A 78 -3.77 10.58 3.89
N LEU A 79 -3.86 10.53 5.22
CA LEU A 79 -3.59 11.66 6.10
C LEU A 79 -2.09 11.86 6.36
N LYS A 80 -1.33 10.78 6.57
CA LYS A 80 0.11 10.85 6.84
C LYS A 80 0.91 11.62 5.77
N PRO A 81 0.68 11.41 4.46
CA PRO A 81 1.33 12.18 3.41
C PRO A 81 1.00 13.68 3.47
N LYS A 82 -0.21 14.05 3.93
CA LYS A 82 -0.60 15.46 4.11
C LYS A 82 0.18 16.09 5.26
N GLU A 83 0.40 15.37 6.35
CA GLU A 83 1.25 15.81 7.46
C GLU A 83 2.69 16.03 6.99
N VAL A 84 3.28 15.05 6.30
CA VAL A 84 4.64 15.15 5.75
C VAL A 84 4.77 16.35 4.82
N TYR A 85 3.78 16.56 3.94
CA TYR A 85 3.75 17.72 3.06
C TYR A 85 3.65 19.05 3.83
N ALA A 86 2.78 19.12 4.85
CA ALA A 86 2.62 20.34 5.64
C ALA A 86 3.92 20.74 6.35
N ILE A 87 4.65 19.76 6.88
CA ILE A 87 5.96 19.96 7.51
C ILE A 87 6.97 20.49 6.49
N LYS A 88 7.07 19.86 5.30
CA LYS A 88 8.06 20.26 4.28
C LYS A 88 7.77 21.61 3.63
N SER A 89 6.49 21.94 3.44
CA SER A 89 6.08 23.14 2.71
C SER A 89 5.85 24.35 3.60
N GLY A 90 5.85 24.17 4.93
CA GLY A 90 5.47 25.22 5.90
C GLY A 90 4.03 25.70 5.76
N ARG A 91 3.20 25.01 4.97
CA ARG A 91 1.82 25.36 4.67
C ARG A 91 0.88 24.38 5.33
N THR A 92 -0.09 24.90 6.08
CA THR A 92 -1.15 24.11 6.73
C THR A 92 -2.12 23.49 5.71
N ARG A 93 -2.22 24.07 4.50
CA ARG A 93 -3.10 23.58 3.44
C ARG A 93 -2.36 22.53 2.62
N SER A 94 -2.63 21.26 2.87
CA SER A 94 -2.17 20.18 1.99
C SER A 94 -2.77 20.39 0.60
N VAL A 95 -1.97 20.27 -0.45
CA VAL A 95 -2.50 20.22 -1.82
C VAL A 95 -3.47 19.04 -1.91
N ASP A 96 -4.66 19.25 -2.48
CA ASP A 96 -5.72 18.23 -2.63
C ASP A 96 -5.32 17.01 -3.50
N THR A 97 -4.08 16.97 -3.96
CA THR A 97 -3.47 15.90 -4.75
C THR A 97 -3.28 14.59 -3.98
N ASN A 98 -3.24 14.59 -2.65
CA ASN A 98 -3.03 13.38 -1.84
C ASN A 98 -4.34 12.62 -1.58
N GLY A 99 -5.22 12.55 -2.58
CA GLY A 99 -6.52 11.88 -2.53
C GLY A 99 -6.46 10.40 -2.93
N ARG A 100 -7.59 9.90 -3.45
CA ARG A 100 -7.72 8.48 -3.85
C ARG A 100 -6.72 8.05 -4.93
N GLY A 101 -6.41 8.92 -5.88
CA GLY A 101 -5.45 8.63 -6.97
C GLY A 101 -4.03 8.43 -6.47
N TRP A 102 -3.59 9.28 -5.53
CA TRP A 102 -2.29 9.10 -4.88
C TRP A 102 -2.24 7.80 -4.09
N TYR A 103 -3.27 7.51 -3.26
CA TYR A 103 -3.36 6.25 -2.52
C TYR A 103 -3.23 5.03 -3.43
N TYR A 104 -3.96 5.00 -4.56
CA TYR A 104 -3.88 3.90 -5.52
C TYR A 104 -2.49 3.75 -6.13
N GLY A 105 -1.86 4.87 -6.50
CA GLY A 105 -0.49 4.90 -7.00
C GLY A 105 0.52 4.40 -5.96
N PHE A 106 0.38 4.85 -4.71
CA PHE A 106 1.22 4.46 -3.58
C PHE A 106 1.12 2.95 -3.33
N THR A 107 -0.08 2.40 -3.21
CA THR A 107 -0.28 0.96 -3.01
C THR A 107 0.19 0.12 -4.18
N LYS A 108 0.18 0.67 -5.40
CA LYS A 108 0.73 -0.02 -6.57
C LYS A 108 2.27 -0.03 -6.58
N ARG A 109 2.90 1.03 -6.06
CA ARG A 109 4.37 1.12 -5.93
C ARG A 109 4.89 0.28 -4.76
N PHE A 110 4.17 0.25 -3.64
CA PHE A 110 4.52 -0.47 -2.42
C PHE A 110 3.49 -1.56 -2.13
N SER A 111 3.42 -2.56 -3.00
CA SER A 111 2.44 -3.65 -2.90
C SER A 111 2.63 -4.54 -1.66
N GLU A 112 3.81 -4.50 -1.04
CA GLU A 112 4.11 -5.20 0.20
C GLU A 112 3.41 -4.57 1.43
N VAL A 113 2.94 -3.33 1.32
CA VAL A 113 2.26 -2.65 2.41
C VAL A 113 0.80 -3.08 2.44
N VAL A 114 0.49 -4.04 3.30
CA VAL A 114 -0.88 -4.52 3.51
C VAL A 114 -1.66 -3.50 4.34
N VAL A 115 -2.55 -2.73 3.69
CA VAL A 115 -3.46 -1.83 4.41
C VAL A 115 -4.57 -2.66 5.04
N HIS A 116 -4.53 -2.82 6.36
CA HIS A 116 -5.57 -3.54 7.08
C HIS A 116 -6.84 -2.69 7.15
N LYS A 117 -7.98 -3.25 6.73
CA LYS A 117 -9.27 -2.70 7.10
C LYS A 117 -9.39 -2.89 8.62
N ALA A 118 -9.36 -1.80 9.38
CA ALA A 118 -9.55 -1.87 10.82
C ALA A 118 -10.86 -2.63 11.09
N GLN A 119 -10.76 -3.78 11.76
CA GLN A 119 -11.94 -4.50 12.20
C GLN A 119 -12.50 -3.70 13.38
N ILE A 120 -13.67 -3.12 13.20
CA ILE A 120 -14.41 -2.51 14.30
C ILE A 120 -14.89 -3.68 15.16
N PHE A 121 -14.23 -3.90 16.29
CA PHE A 121 -14.73 -4.81 17.30
C PHE A 121 -16.01 -4.22 17.89
N LYS A 122 -17.12 -4.97 17.86
CA LYS A 122 -18.33 -4.57 18.57
C LYS A 122 -18.03 -4.55 20.07
N ARG A 123 -18.52 -3.52 20.77
CA ARG A 123 -18.34 -3.18 22.20
C ARG A 123 -18.27 -4.38 23.17
N VAL A 124 -19.03 -5.44 22.92
CA VAL A 124 -19.01 -6.69 23.72
C VAL A 124 -17.61 -7.33 23.82
N ARG A 125 -16.73 -7.10 22.83
CA ARG A 125 -15.36 -7.64 22.81
C ARG A 125 -14.31 -6.72 23.44
N GLU A 126 -14.68 -5.51 23.87
CA GLU A 126 -13.74 -4.59 24.56
C GLU A 126 -13.34 -5.11 25.95
N GLY A 127 -14.05 -6.09 26.51
CA GLY A 127 -13.70 -6.78 27.75
C GLY A 127 -12.79 -8.01 27.57
N ILE A 128 -12.37 -8.35 26.35
CA ILE A 128 -11.46 -9.49 26.12
C ILE A 128 -10.03 -9.04 26.43
N THR A 129 -9.55 -9.38 27.62
CA THR A 129 -8.16 -9.21 28.02
C THR A 129 -7.26 -10.30 27.44
N HIS A 130 -5.94 -10.10 27.52
CA HIS A 130 -4.98 -11.14 27.16
C HIS A 130 -5.21 -12.43 27.95
N ASP A 131 -5.49 -12.30 29.24
CA ASP A 131 -5.72 -13.44 30.13
C ASP A 131 -6.98 -14.21 29.76
N SER A 132 -8.07 -13.52 29.39
CA SER A 132 -9.29 -14.20 28.96
C SER A 132 -9.11 -14.90 27.60
N ALA A 133 -8.29 -14.36 26.70
CA ALA A 133 -7.91 -15.06 25.47
C ALA A 133 -7.05 -16.31 25.74
N CYS A 134 -6.07 -16.20 26.64
CA CYS A 134 -5.23 -17.33 27.06
C CYS A 134 -6.06 -18.43 27.74
N TYR A 135 -7.02 -18.06 28.60
CA TYR A 135 -7.95 -18.99 29.22
C TYR A 135 -8.79 -19.74 28.18
N CYS A 136 -9.37 -19.03 27.21
CA CYS A 136 -10.14 -19.65 26.13
C CYS A 136 -9.29 -20.64 25.32
N LEU A 137 -8.04 -20.29 25.00
CA LEU A 137 -7.13 -21.19 24.28
C LEU A 137 -6.77 -22.42 25.10
N ALA A 138 -6.50 -22.26 26.40
CA ALA A 138 -6.22 -23.37 27.31
C ALA A 138 -7.43 -24.30 27.43
N ALA A 139 -8.64 -23.75 27.52
CA ALA A 139 -9.87 -24.54 27.57
C ALA A 139 -10.11 -25.33 26.27
N VAL A 140 -9.92 -24.73 25.09
CA VAL A 140 -10.01 -25.42 23.80
C VAL A 140 -8.94 -26.50 23.66
N ARG A 141 -7.73 -26.25 24.16
CA ARG A 141 -6.68 -27.26 24.16
C ARG A 141 -7.04 -28.45 25.04
N ALA A 142 -7.57 -28.20 26.24
CA ALA A 142 -8.01 -29.24 27.16
C ALA A 142 -9.16 -30.07 26.59
N THR A 143 -10.11 -29.47 25.86
CA THR A 143 -11.20 -30.23 25.23
C THR A 143 -10.69 -31.19 24.14
N ILE A 144 -9.68 -30.77 23.37
CA ILE A 144 -9.03 -31.65 22.38
C ILE A 144 -8.26 -32.77 23.07
N GLU A 145 -7.40 -32.43 24.05
CA GLU A 145 -6.55 -33.40 24.75
C GLU A 145 -7.36 -34.45 25.52
N HIS A 146 -8.51 -34.07 26.07
CA HIS A 146 -9.39 -34.98 26.81
C HIS A 146 -10.51 -35.60 25.96
N GLY A 147 -10.53 -35.35 24.64
CA GLY A 147 -11.55 -35.89 23.74
C GLY A 147 -12.98 -35.47 24.13
N ILE A 148 -13.15 -34.26 24.66
CA ILE A 148 -14.45 -33.73 25.05
C ILE A 148 -15.24 -33.45 23.78
N GLY A 149 -16.23 -34.31 23.51
CA GLY A 149 -17.14 -34.16 22.39
C GLY A 149 -18.08 -32.96 22.54
N ALA A 150 -18.66 -32.53 21.41
CA ALA A 150 -19.58 -31.39 21.37
C ALA A 150 -20.84 -31.61 22.23
N ASP A 151 -21.20 -32.86 22.50
CA ASP A 151 -22.28 -33.28 23.41
C ASP A 151 -22.06 -32.83 24.87
N ARG A 152 -20.81 -32.54 25.24
CA ARG A 152 -20.42 -32.06 26.58
C ARG A 152 -20.09 -30.58 26.63
N CYS A 153 -20.11 -29.89 25.48
CA CYS A 153 -19.90 -28.46 25.39
C CYS A 153 -21.25 -27.74 25.54
N ILE A 154 -21.52 -27.23 26.73
CA ILE A 154 -22.72 -26.42 26.98
C ILE A 154 -22.38 -24.96 26.66
N ASN A 155 -23.07 -24.39 25.66
CA ASN A 155 -22.97 -22.97 25.38
C ASN A 155 -23.72 -22.19 26.47
N VAL A 156 -23.05 -21.21 27.09
CA VAL A 156 -23.60 -20.34 28.13
C VAL A 156 -23.55 -18.90 27.64
N ASP A 157 -24.19 -18.63 26.51
CA ASP A 157 -24.56 -17.26 26.18
C ASP A 157 -26.04 -17.07 26.51
N GLU A 158 -26.34 -16.06 27.33
CA GLU A 158 -27.72 -15.63 27.57
C GLU A 158 -28.25 -14.99 26.28
N THR A 159 -28.64 -15.80 25.30
CA THR A 159 -29.38 -15.31 24.15
C THR A 159 -30.79 -15.02 24.63
N ALA A 160 -31.11 -13.75 24.89
CA ALA A 160 -32.47 -13.35 25.25
C ALA A 160 -33.42 -13.79 24.13
N PHE A 161 -34.35 -14.71 24.44
CA PHE A 161 -35.43 -15.06 23.53
C PHE A 161 -36.30 -13.82 23.34
N ALA A 162 -36.33 -13.28 22.12
CA ALA A 162 -37.25 -12.20 21.79
C ALA A 162 -38.68 -12.69 22.03
N LYS A 163 -39.46 -11.94 22.84
CA LYS A 163 -40.90 -12.19 22.99
C LYS A 163 -41.56 -11.92 21.64
N THR A 164 -42.29 -12.92 21.13
CA THR A 164 -43.16 -12.77 19.95
C THR A 164 -44.46 -12.09 20.39
#